data_AF-A0A7K1WB24-F1
#
_entry.id   AF-A0A7K1WB24-F1
#
_cell.length_a   1.000
_cell.length_b   1.000
_cell.length_c   1.000
_cell.angle_alpha   90.00
_cell.angle_beta   90.00
_cell.angle_gamma   90.00
#
_symmetry.space_group_name_H-M   'P 1'
#
loop_
_entity.id
_entity.type
_entity.pdbx_description
1 polymer ?
#
loop_
_entity_poly.entity_id
_entity_poly.type
_entity_poly.pdbx_seq_one_letter_code
_entity_poly.pdbx_strand_id
1 'polypeptide(L)' 'MSEDLHQQLTAYDRAVSIAGSTYPEISRDERGARELAGRQLALHAPSDRTSPTCQGCDGGPWPCSTVQGAIKYADPRYN' A
#
# COMPACT_ATOMS: atom_id res chain seq x y z
N MET A 1 8.06 -17.15 8.38
CA MET A 1 7.17 -16.21 9.10
C MET A 1 7.75 -14.80 9.11
N SER A 2 9.00 -14.57 9.54
CA SER A 2 9.63 -13.24 9.50
C SER A 2 9.91 -12.68 8.09
N GLU A 3 10.28 -13.53 7.13
CA GLU A 3 10.66 -13.08 5.78
C GLU A 3 9.45 -12.59 4.97
N ASP A 4 8.30 -13.26 5.12
CA ASP A 4 7.03 -12.88 4.48
C ASP A 4 6.54 -11.51 4.99
N LEU A 5 6.60 -11.29 6.31
CA LEU A 5 6.26 -9.99 6.91
C LEU A 5 7.20 -8.88 6.40
N HIS A 6 8.51 -9.13 6.34
CA HIS A 6 9.46 -8.13 5.85
C HIS A 6 9.22 -7.77 4.38
N GLN A 7 8.89 -8.76 3.54
CA GLN A 7 8.53 -8.54 2.14
C GLN A 7 7.23 -7.72 2.01
N GLN A 8 6.21 -8.03 2.81
CA GLN A 8 4.94 -7.29 2.83
C GLN A 8 5.13 -5.83 3.25
N LEU A 9 5.92 -5.57 4.29
CA LEU A 9 6.25 -4.20 4.73
C LEU A 9 7.04 -3.44 3.68
N THR A 10 8.01 -4.09 3.03
CA THR A 10 8.79 -3.47 1.94
C THR A 10 7.90 -3.11 0.75
N ALA A 11 6.98 -4.01 0.37
CA ALA A 11 6.03 -3.76 -0.71
C ALA A 11 5.07 -2.60 -0.36
N TYR A 12 4.60 -2.54 0.89
CA TYR A 12 3.77 -1.45 1.38
C TYR A 12 4.51 -0.10 1.33
N ASP A 13 5.72 -0.02 1.88
CA ASP A 13 6.50 1.23 1.91
C ASP A 13 6.81 1.74 0.49
N ARG A 14 7.12 0.82 -0.43
CA ARG A 14 7.30 1.13 -1.85
C ARG A 14 6.01 1.67 -2.47
N ALA A 15 4.87 1.02 -2.23
CA ALA A 15 3.58 1.46 -2.75
C ALA A 15 3.19 2.85 -2.21
N VAL A 16 3.44 3.13 -0.93
CA VAL A 16 3.24 4.47 -0.33
C VAL A 16 4.10 5.51 -1.03
N SER A 17 5.38 5.21 -1.26
CA SER A 17 6.28 6.11 -1.98
C SER A 17 5.82 6.39 -3.40
N ILE A 18 5.38 5.38 -4.14
CA ILE A 18 4.91 5.54 -5.53
C ILE A 18 3.60 6.31 -5.58
N ALA A 19 2.66 6.01 -4.68
CA ALA A 19 1.38 6.71 -4.57
C ALA A 19 1.56 8.21 -4.27
N GLY A 20 2.58 8.58 -3.48
CA GLY A 20 2.93 9.97 -3.21
C GLY A 20 3.82 10.63 -4.28
N SER A 21 4.35 9.87 -5.23
CA SER A 21 5.26 10.39 -6.25
C SER A 21 4.49 11.03 -7.41
N THR A 22 4.89 12.24 -7.78
CA THR A 22 4.39 12.95 -8.97
C THR A 22 5.56 13.27 -9.90
N TYR A 23 5.32 13.18 -11.21
CA TYR A 23 6.28 13.57 -12.25
C TYR A 23 5.57 14.27 -13.40
N PRO A 24 6.27 15.08 -14.22
CA PRO A 24 5.65 15.95 -15.23
C PRO A 24 4.77 15.20 -16.25
N GLU A 25 5.13 13.97 -16.61
CA GLU A 25 4.46 13.18 -17.64
C GLU A 25 3.33 12.29 -17.11
N ILE A 26 2.99 12.38 -15.82
CA ILE A 26 1.94 11.54 -15.23
C ILE A 26 0.57 11.87 -15.85
N SER A 27 -0.12 10.84 -16.34
CA SER A 27 -1.48 11.04 -16.87
C SER A 27 -2.46 11.39 -15.74
N ARG A 28 -3.58 12.03 -16.07
CA ARG A 28 -4.64 12.32 -15.08
C ARG A 28 -5.19 11.04 -14.45
N ASP A 29 -5.37 10.00 -15.26
CA ASP A 29 -5.91 8.72 -14.79
C ASP A 29 -4.92 8.02 -13.87
N GLU A 30 -3.63 8.01 -14.22
CA GLU A 30 -2.59 7.44 -13.38
C GLU A 30 -2.47 8.21 -12.05
N ARG A 31 -2.53 9.54 -12.10
CA ARG A 31 -2.55 10.37 -10.90
C ARG A 31 -3.74 10.03 -10.01
N GLY A 32 -4.95 9.97 -10.56
CA GLY A 32 -6.16 9.61 -9.81
C GLY A 32 -6.09 8.21 -9.20
N ALA A 33 -5.54 7.24 -9.94
CA ALA A 33 -5.33 5.88 -9.45
C ALA A 33 -4.34 5.84 -8.28
N ARG A 34 -3.22 6.56 -8.39
CA ARG A 34 -2.21 6.67 -7.31
C ARG A 34 -2.75 7.39 -6.08
N GLU A 35 -3.50 8.46 -6.26
CA GLU A 35 -4.17 9.16 -5.15
C GLU A 35 -5.16 8.26 -4.43
N LEU A 36 -5.96 7.48 -5.18
CA LEU A 36 -6.87 6.50 -4.60
C LEU A 36 -6.12 5.41 -3.84
N ALA A 37 -5.09 4.82 -4.45
CA ALA A 37 -4.26 3.81 -3.81
C ALA A 37 -3.60 4.36 -2.53
N GLY A 38 -3.04 5.57 -2.57
CA GLY A 38 -2.43 6.23 -1.43
C GLY A 38 -3.41 6.43 -0.26
N ARG A 39 -4.66 6.83 -0.56
CA ARG A 39 -5.72 6.93 0.47
C ARG A 39 -6.01 5.58 1.11
N GLN A 40 -6.12 4.52 0.31
CA GLN A 40 -6.37 3.17 0.82
C GLN A 40 -5.19 2.65 1.66
N LEU A 41 -3.95 2.89 1.23
CA LEU A 41 -2.75 2.51 1.98
C LEU A 41 -2.65 3.26 3.32
N ALA A 42 -3.04 4.53 3.37
CA ALA A 42 -3.05 5.32 4.59
C ALA A 42 -4.14 4.87 5.56
N LEU A 43 -5.36 4.62 5.07
CA LEU A 43 -6.48 4.16 5.90
C LEU A 43 -6.24 2.76 6.48
N HIS A 44 -5.59 1.89 5.72
CA HIS A 44 -5.29 0.50 6.11
C HIS A 44 -3.81 0.31 6.47
N ALA A 45 -3.19 1.33 7.05
CA ALA A 45 -1.81 1.24 7.52
C ALA A 45 -1.65 0.12 8.58
N PRO A 46 -0.47 -0.54 8.63
CA PRO A 46 -0.17 -1.47 9.69
C PRO A 46 -0.06 -0.73 11.04
N SER A 47 -0.59 -1.33 12.11
CA SER A 47 -0.50 -0.78 13.48
C SER A 47 0.93 -0.62 13.97
N ASP A 48 1.80 -1.55 13.58
CA ASP A 48 3.21 -1.60 13.92
C ASP A 48 3.99 -2.39 12.86
N ARG A 49 5.28 -2.66 13.07
CA ARG A 49 6.16 -3.33 12.10
C ARG A 49 6.59 -4.74 12.52
N THR A 50 6.06 -5.26 13.63
CA THR A 50 6.48 -6.51 14.26
C THR A 50 5.39 -7.59 14.25
N SER A 51 4.14 -7.19 14.50
CA SER A 51 2.95 -8.01 14.50
C SER A 51 1.77 -7.15 14.02
N PRO A 52 1.82 -6.69 12.76
CA PRO A 52 0.91 -5.66 12.28
C PRO A 52 -0.55 -6.13 12.26
N THR A 53 -1.42 -5.24 12.70
CA THR A 53 -2.87 -5.32 12.48
C THR A 53 -3.30 -4.17 11.56
N CYS A 54 -4.41 -4.34 10.87
CA CYS A 54 -4.91 -3.36 9.92
C CYS A 54 -5.75 -2.32 10.65
N GLN A 55 -5.28 -1.07 10.66
CA GLN A 55 -5.98 0.04 11.33
C GLN A 55 -7.37 0.32 10.75
N GLY A 56 -7.53 0.23 9.43
CA GLY A 56 -8.81 0.41 8.75
C GLY A 56 -9.77 -0.78 8.82
N CYS A 57 -9.40 -1.86 9.53
CA CYS A 57 -10.23 -3.06 9.71
C CYS A 57 -10.40 -3.41 11.20
N ASP A 58 -10.40 -2.41 12.09
CA ASP A 58 -10.59 -2.57 13.53
C ASP A 58 -9.66 -3.62 14.18
N GLY A 59 -8.39 -3.64 13.74
CA GLY A 59 -7.38 -4.58 14.26
C GLY A 59 -7.38 -5.95 13.58
N GLY A 60 -8.04 -6.10 12.43
CA GLY A 60 -7.95 -7.31 11.60
C GLY A 60 -6.54 -7.62 11.10
N PRO A 61 -6.33 -8.78 10.44
CA PRO A 61 -5.01 -9.17 9.95
C PRO A 61 -4.47 -8.18 8.92
N TRP A 62 -3.17 -7.90 9.00
CA TRP A 62 -2.45 -7.10 8.02
C TRP A 62 -1.41 -7.94 7.28
N PRO A 63 -1.28 -7.79 5.94
CA PRO A 63 -2.04 -6.89 5.07
C PRO A 63 -3.46 -7.43 4.77
N CYS A 64 -4.46 -6.54 4.77
CA CYS A 64 -5.81 -6.88 4.33
C CYS A 64 -5.92 -6.85 2.79
N SER A 65 -7.02 -7.37 2.24
CA SER A 65 -7.26 -7.40 0.78
C SER A 65 -7.22 -6.00 0.14
N THR A 66 -7.67 -4.97 0.85
CA THR A 66 -7.60 -3.57 0.39
C THR A 66 -6.16 -3.10 0.24
N VAL A 67 -5.27 -3.41 1.20
CA VAL A 67 -3.84 -3.08 1.11
C VAL A 67 -3.18 -3.82 -0.05
N GLN A 68 -3.46 -5.12 -0.19
CA GLN A 68 -2.93 -5.93 -1.30
C GLN A 68 -3.36 -5.37 -2.67
N GLY A 69 -4.63 -4.96 -2.80
CA GLY A 69 -5.13 -4.29 -3.99
C GLY A 69 -4.45 -2.95 -4.23
N ALA A 70 -4.35 -2.11 -3.20
CA ALA A 70 -3.75 -0.79 -3.31
C ALA A 70 -2.26 -0.84 -3.67
N ILE A 71 -1.51 -1.83 -3.17
CA ILE A 71 -0.11 -2.09 -3.59
C ILE A 71 -0.04 -2.35 -5.10
N LYS A 72 -0.91 -3.23 -5.62
CA LYS A 72 -0.96 -3.54 -7.06
C LYS A 72 -1.35 -2.34 -7.92
N TYR A 73 -2.28 -1.51 -7.44
CA TYR A 73 -2.71 -0.31 -8.16
C TYR A 73 -1.67 0.81 -8.11
N ALA A 74 -0.91 0.94 -7.01
CA ALA A 74 0.19 1.89 -6.90
C ALA A 74 1.38 1.48 -7.78
N ASP A 75 1.71 0.17 -7.84
CA ASP A 75 2.80 -0.37 -8.66
C ASP A 75 2.33 -1.57 -9.51
N PRO A 76 1.84 -1.35 -10.74
CA PRO A 76 1.37 -2.42 -11.63
C PRO A 76 2.48 -3.39 -12.05
N ARG A 77 3.76 -3.02 -11.87
CA ARG A 77 4.92 -3.87 -12.19
C ARG A 77 5.16 -4.93 -11.11
N TYR A 78 4.41 -4.89 -10.01
CA TYR A 78 4.51 -5.83 -8.88
C TYR A 78 3.67 -7.10 -9.08
N ASN A 79 3.55 -7.58 -10.31
CA ASN A 79 2.90 -8.84 -10.67
C ASN A 79 3.93 -9.93 -10.94
#